data_AF-A0A5Q3DJ71-F1
#
_entry.id   AF-A0A5Q3DJ71-F1
#
_cell.length_a   1.000
_cell.length_b   1.000
_cell.length_c   1.000
_cell.angle_alpha   90.00
_cell.angle_beta   90.00
_cell.angle_gamma   90.00
#
_symmetry.space_group_name_H-M   'P 1'
#
loop_
_entity.id
_entity.type
_entity.pdbx_description
1 polymer ?
#
loop_
_entity_poly.entity_id
_entity_poly.type
_entity_poly.pdbx_seq_one_letter_code
_entity_poly.pdbx_strand_id
1 'polypeptide(L)'
;MRSLHYLLSSLSVAAVTLANPLVIPEHEGSLAIRHSTTDDLDNILPDLDGRAVKKPFYAIAHRCNDINAVQRAVNDGANALEMDLFSEGKDGWWASHDGPSNNGNRAKEMFDNIASHRQAGKAITFVWLDLKNPDACDPGKPAEWGCSIAALRDLARQILEPRGVRVLYGFYGNENGNAYRLLQSGLTANEALNVDGRSAPLQQFFNNKGPSNFQKRVASYGWMNLKEGFGDCTESGDAHLTCTQLRQEVSSGKFGKVFSWTAVVDQVLLVQELMGVRIDGIIYGLDGAPYGGSATQALAQIRSSLTQNGGYRYAGMGDNPW
;
A
#
# COMPACT_ATOMS: atom_id res chain seq x y z
N MET A 1 42.53 -48.25 26.52
CA MET A 1 41.86 -49.57 26.36
C MET A 1 40.54 -49.31 25.65
N ARG A 2 40.48 -49.59 24.33
CA ARG A 2 39.62 -50.60 23.65
C ARG A 2 38.11 -50.31 23.77
N SER A 3 37.28 -50.22 22.73
CA SER A 3 37.40 -50.64 21.33
C SER A 3 36.40 -49.91 20.41
N LEU A 4 36.83 -49.74 19.14
CA LEU A 4 36.06 -49.59 17.89
C LEU A 4 34.88 -50.56 17.80
N HIS A 5 33.83 -50.22 17.02
CA HIS A 5 33.24 -51.07 15.95
C HIS A 5 32.72 -50.17 14.80
N TYR A 6 33.09 -50.54 13.57
CA TYR A 6 32.71 -50.00 12.26
C TYR A 6 31.43 -50.67 11.74
N LEU A 7 30.69 -50.02 10.84
CA LEU A 7 30.10 -50.68 9.64
C LEU A 7 29.69 -49.65 8.54
N LEU A 8 30.28 -49.88 7.36
CA LEU A 8 29.98 -49.39 5.99
C LEU A 8 28.59 -49.92 5.52
N SER A 9 27.92 -49.58 4.41
CA SER A 9 28.02 -48.68 3.24
C SER A 9 26.80 -49.02 2.36
N SER A 10 26.26 -48.09 1.54
CA SER A 10 25.89 -48.38 0.12
C SER A 10 25.27 -47.16 -0.58
N LEU A 11 25.94 -46.70 -1.65
CA LEU A 11 25.38 -45.87 -2.73
C LEU A 11 24.61 -46.75 -3.73
N SER A 12 23.68 -46.15 -4.47
CA SER A 12 23.25 -46.66 -5.77
C SER A 12 22.96 -45.50 -6.73
N VAL A 13 23.72 -45.48 -7.84
CA VAL A 13 23.52 -44.64 -9.02
C VAL A 13 23.02 -45.57 -10.12
N ALA A 14 21.97 -45.19 -10.85
CA ALA A 14 21.53 -45.90 -12.05
C ALA A 14 21.77 -45.02 -13.28
N ALA A 15 22.65 -45.51 -14.16
CA ALA A 15 22.88 -45.02 -15.50
C ALA A 15 22.07 -45.89 -16.48
N VAL A 16 21.53 -45.29 -17.54
CA VAL A 16 20.98 -46.02 -18.69
C VAL A 16 21.60 -45.46 -19.96
N THR A 17 22.30 -46.31 -20.72
CA THR A 17 22.79 -46.03 -22.07
C THR A 17 22.20 -46.99 -23.10
N LEU A 18 21.91 -46.38 -24.24
CA LEU A 18 21.49 -46.77 -25.60
C LEU A 18 21.76 -48.19 -26.11
N ALA A 19 20.84 -48.67 -26.97
CA ALA A 19 21.14 -49.48 -28.15
C ALA A 19 20.12 -49.23 -29.29
N ASN A 20 20.62 -48.81 -30.45
CA ASN A 20 20.04 -48.96 -31.81
C ASN A 20 20.50 -50.33 -32.39
N PRO A 21 20.01 -50.92 -33.52
CA PRO A 21 19.63 -50.24 -34.79
C PRO A 21 18.56 -50.93 -35.70
N LEU A 22 18.14 -50.28 -36.81
CA LEU A 22 18.21 -50.74 -38.23
C LEU A 22 17.29 -49.91 -39.16
N VAL A 23 17.82 -49.59 -40.35
CA VAL A 23 17.23 -48.77 -41.44
C VAL A 23 16.91 -49.71 -42.63
N ILE A 24 15.86 -49.45 -43.46
CA ILE A 24 15.86 -49.08 -44.93
C ILE A 24 14.53 -49.67 -45.55
N PRO A 25 13.82 -49.15 -46.60
CA PRO A 25 13.53 -47.77 -47.06
C PRO A 25 12.08 -47.54 -47.66
N GLU A 26 11.86 -46.32 -48.21
CA GLU A 26 11.01 -45.92 -49.36
C GLU A 26 9.46 -45.86 -49.26
N HIS A 27 8.91 -44.64 -49.40
CA HIS A 27 8.26 -44.22 -50.65
C HIS A 27 8.14 -42.68 -50.75
N GLU A 28 8.45 -42.16 -51.94
CA GLU A 28 8.51 -40.75 -52.31
C GLU A 28 7.15 -40.01 -52.30
N GLY A 29 7.20 -38.72 -51.97
CA GLY A 29 6.11 -37.75 -52.13
C GLY A 29 6.67 -36.34 -52.15
N SER A 30 6.97 -35.86 -53.36
CA SER A 30 7.53 -34.53 -53.68
C SER A 30 6.70 -33.36 -53.14
N LEU A 31 7.36 -32.37 -52.54
CA LEU A 31 6.90 -30.98 -52.54
C LEU A 31 8.12 -30.04 -52.52
N ALA A 32 8.19 -29.22 -53.57
CA ALA A 32 9.32 -28.41 -53.98
C ALA A 32 9.74 -27.37 -52.94
N ILE A 33 11.05 -27.25 -52.73
CA ILE A 33 11.69 -26.14 -52.02
C ILE A 33 11.60 -24.89 -52.91
N ARG A 34 10.83 -23.89 -52.47
CA ARG A 34 11.05 -22.49 -52.86
C ARG A 34 11.89 -21.83 -51.77
N HIS A 35 13.10 -21.42 -52.14
CA HIS A 35 13.87 -20.43 -51.39
C HIS A 35 13.05 -19.13 -51.34
N SER A 36 12.68 -18.69 -50.13
CA SER A 36 12.20 -17.34 -49.88
C SER A 36 13.09 -16.73 -48.80
N THR A 37 13.55 -15.53 -49.11
CA THR A 37 14.50 -14.70 -48.38
C THR A 37 14.00 -14.32 -46.99
N THR A 38 14.93 -14.09 -46.07
CA THR A 38 14.74 -13.75 -44.64
C THR A 38 14.11 -12.38 -44.36
N ASP A 39 13.39 -11.78 -45.32
CA ASP A 39 12.88 -10.40 -45.21
C ASP A 39 11.39 -10.30 -44.81
N ASP A 40 10.69 -11.43 -44.58
CA ASP A 40 9.24 -11.44 -44.29
C ASP A 40 8.86 -11.86 -42.85
N LEU A 41 9.83 -12.02 -41.94
CA LEU A 41 9.55 -12.36 -40.53
C LEU A 41 9.54 -11.16 -39.58
N ASP A 42 9.93 -9.97 -40.04
CA ASP A 42 9.95 -8.75 -39.22
C ASP A 42 8.58 -8.03 -39.13
N ASN A 43 7.55 -8.51 -39.84
CA ASN A 43 6.21 -7.89 -39.84
C ASN A 43 5.13 -8.68 -39.07
N ILE A 44 5.52 -9.65 -38.23
CA ILE A 44 4.59 -10.36 -37.32
C ILE A 44 5.11 -10.34 -35.87
N LEU A 45 5.70 -9.22 -35.45
CA LEU A 45 5.89 -8.90 -34.04
C LEU A 45 4.95 -7.73 -33.72
N PRO A 46 3.89 -7.92 -32.93
CA PRO A 46 3.14 -6.78 -32.42
C PRO A 46 4.10 -5.99 -31.53
N ASP A 47 4.57 -4.86 -32.03
CA ASP A 47 5.07 -3.67 -31.33
C ASP A 47 5.18 -3.85 -29.80
N LEU A 48 6.19 -4.61 -29.36
CA LEU A 48 6.60 -4.76 -27.95
C LEU A 48 7.64 -3.71 -27.59
N ASP A 49 7.68 -2.59 -28.31
CA ASP A 49 8.40 -1.40 -27.90
C ASP A 49 7.59 -0.66 -26.82
N GLY A 50 7.86 -1.04 -25.57
CA GLY A 50 8.09 -0.05 -24.52
C GLY A 50 6.91 0.83 -24.10
N ARG A 51 5.67 0.32 -24.04
CA ARG A 51 4.61 1.04 -23.30
C ARG A 51 4.98 1.05 -21.82
N ALA A 52 5.65 2.13 -21.38
CA ALA A 52 6.08 2.31 -19.99
C ALA A 52 4.92 1.96 -19.05
N VAL A 53 5.16 0.99 -18.15
CA VAL A 53 4.14 0.54 -17.20
C VAL A 53 3.77 1.72 -16.31
N LYS A 54 2.53 2.21 -16.45
CA LYS A 54 1.98 3.31 -15.66
C LYS A 54 2.03 2.97 -14.17
N LYS A 55 2.54 3.91 -13.36
CA LYS A 55 2.65 3.78 -11.91
C LYS A 55 1.24 3.76 -11.29
N PRO A 56 0.92 2.81 -10.38
CA PRO A 56 -0.35 2.83 -9.66
C PRO A 56 -0.41 4.06 -8.74
N PHE A 57 -1.58 4.68 -8.65
CA PHE A 57 -1.87 5.81 -7.77
C PHE A 57 -3.04 5.50 -6.84
N TYR A 58 -2.85 5.80 -5.55
CA TYR A 58 -3.84 5.55 -4.50
C TYR A 58 -4.57 6.85 -4.15
N ALA A 59 -5.88 6.89 -4.40
CA ALA A 59 -6.75 7.96 -3.90
C ALA A 59 -7.42 7.46 -2.62
N ILE A 60 -7.02 8.04 -1.51
CA ILE A 60 -7.33 7.55 -0.17
C ILE A 60 -8.47 8.40 0.38
N ALA A 61 -9.65 7.82 0.58
CA ALA A 61 -10.80 8.57 1.07
C ALA A 61 -10.59 8.98 2.54
N HIS A 62 -10.61 10.29 2.80
CA HIS A 62 -10.33 10.87 4.12
C HIS A 62 -11.45 10.61 5.13
N ARG A 63 -11.06 10.31 6.37
CA ARG A 63 -11.90 10.34 7.58
C ARG A 63 -13.18 9.51 7.42
N CYS A 64 -13.01 8.27 6.94
CA CYS A 64 -14.08 7.29 6.77
C CYS A 64 -14.43 6.61 8.11
N ASN A 65 -14.90 7.40 9.08
CA ASN A 65 -15.04 6.95 10.47
C ASN A 65 -16.38 6.27 10.80
N ASP A 66 -17.29 6.15 9.83
CA ASP A 66 -18.54 5.43 10.02
C ASP A 66 -18.89 4.58 8.78
N ILE A 67 -19.77 3.60 8.96
CA ILE A 67 -20.17 2.67 7.90
C ILE A 67 -20.76 3.41 6.69
N ASN A 68 -21.49 4.50 6.90
CA ASN A 68 -22.08 5.26 5.80
C ASN A 68 -21.00 6.01 5.01
N ALA A 69 -19.99 6.57 5.69
CA ALA A 69 -18.83 7.19 5.07
C ALA A 69 -18.06 6.18 4.20
N VAL A 70 -17.77 4.98 4.73
CA VAL A 70 -17.15 3.88 3.97
C VAL A 70 -18.00 3.50 2.76
N GLN A 71 -19.30 3.27 2.96
CA GLN A 71 -20.21 2.88 1.90
C GLN A 71 -20.26 3.93 0.77
N ARG A 72 -20.26 5.22 1.11
CA ARG A 72 -20.19 6.32 0.14
C ARG A 72 -18.85 6.31 -0.61
N ALA A 73 -17.72 6.30 0.11
CA ALA A 73 -16.39 6.29 -0.51
C ALA A 73 -16.19 5.12 -1.48
N VAL A 74 -16.65 3.92 -1.09
CA VAL A 74 -16.60 2.71 -1.91
C VAL A 74 -17.50 2.83 -3.16
N ASN A 75 -18.67 3.48 -3.04
CA ASN A 75 -19.57 3.69 -4.18
C ASN A 75 -19.03 4.74 -5.15
N ASP A 76 -18.36 5.77 -4.64
CA ASP A 76 -17.67 6.78 -5.44
C ASP A 76 -16.45 6.22 -6.18
N GLY A 77 -15.92 5.10 -5.68
CA GLY A 77 -14.83 4.36 -6.30
C GLY A 77 -13.45 4.65 -5.70
N ALA A 78 -13.39 5.01 -4.41
CA ALA A 78 -12.14 5.03 -3.66
C ALA A 78 -11.40 3.69 -3.82
N ASN A 79 -10.07 3.72 -3.90
CA ASN A 79 -9.24 2.50 -3.94
C ASN A 79 -8.43 2.28 -2.66
N ALA A 80 -8.49 3.21 -1.72
CA ALA A 80 -8.01 3.09 -0.35
C ALA A 80 -8.86 3.98 0.56
N LEU A 81 -8.84 3.69 1.86
CA LEU A 81 -9.61 4.43 2.87
C LEU A 81 -8.66 4.83 4.00
N GLU A 82 -8.83 6.02 4.55
CA GLU A 82 -8.23 6.41 5.82
C GLU A 82 -9.36 6.49 6.87
N MET A 83 -9.06 6.01 8.07
CA MET A 83 -9.95 6.10 9.22
C MET A 83 -9.13 6.36 10.48
N ASP A 84 -9.67 7.21 11.34
CA ASP A 84 -9.08 7.54 12.63
C ASP A 84 -9.46 6.48 13.66
N LEU A 85 -8.49 5.95 14.40
CA LEU A 85 -8.69 4.90 15.38
C LEU A 85 -8.33 5.40 16.78
N PHE A 86 -9.32 5.39 17.66
CA PHE A 86 -9.18 5.74 19.06
C PHE A 86 -9.55 4.54 19.94
N SER A 87 -8.67 4.24 20.89
CA SER A 87 -8.81 3.16 21.86
C SER A 87 -9.51 3.64 23.14
N GLU A 88 -10.46 2.85 23.62
CA GLU A 88 -11.26 3.09 24.81
C GLU A 88 -11.37 1.82 25.67
N GLY A 89 -10.46 1.69 26.63
CA GLY A 89 -10.56 0.76 27.76
C GLY A 89 -11.36 -0.52 27.51
N LYS A 90 -12.56 -0.62 28.09
CA LYS A 90 -13.39 -1.85 27.97
C LYS A 90 -14.09 -2.00 26.62
N ASP A 91 -14.26 -0.92 25.88
CA ASP A 91 -15.02 -0.88 24.63
C ASP A 91 -14.18 -1.16 23.38
N GLY A 92 -12.84 -1.18 23.53
CA GLY A 92 -11.91 -1.55 22.48
C GLY A 92 -11.58 -0.38 21.58
N TRP A 93 -11.66 -0.57 20.26
CA TRP A 93 -11.27 0.43 19.27
C TRP A 93 -12.47 0.99 18.51
N TRP A 94 -12.52 2.31 18.40
CA TRP A 94 -13.55 3.06 17.70
C TRP A 94 -12.95 3.85 16.55
N ALA A 95 -13.73 3.98 15.48
CA ALA A 95 -13.41 4.90 14.41
C ALA A 95 -13.74 6.33 14.88
N SER A 96 -12.74 7.07 15.37
CA SER A 96 -12.90 8.38 15.99
C SER A 96 -11.63 9.22 15.89
N HIS A 97 -11.78 10.47 15.45
CA HIS A 97 -10.69 11.44 15.38
C HIS A 97 -10.49 12.17 16.72
N ASP A 98 -11.60 12.53 17.37
CA ASP A 98 -11.65 13.49 18.48
C ASP A 98 -11.76 12.80 19.85
N GLY A 99 -11.67 11.46 19.87
CA GLY A 99 -11.79 10.65 21.06
C GLY A 99 -13.23 10.22 21.39
N PRO A 100 -13.47 9.72 22.62
CA PRO A 100 -14.68 8.95 22.98
C PRO A 100 -16.00 9.69 22.82
N SER A 101 -15.98 11.01 22.89
CA SER A 101 -17.20 11.82 22.81
C SER A 101 -17.84 11.87 21.42
N ASN A 102 -17.11 11.43 20.38
CA ASN A 102 -17.58 11.51 18.99
C ASN A 102 -17.21 10.26 18.20
N ASN A 103 -17.48 9.10 18.79
CA ASN A 103 -17.21 7.83 18.15
C ASN A 103 -18.15 7.59 16.96
N GLY A 104 -17.56 7.18 15.84
CA GLY A 104 -18.28 6.48 14.80
C GLY A 104 -18.49 5.01 15.19
N ASN A 105 -18.28 4.10 14.24
CA ASN A 105 -18.49 2.67 14.47
C ASN A 105 -17.28 1.99 15.14
N ARG A 106 -17.49 0.80 15.71
CA ARG A 106 -16.38 0.00 16.26
C ARG A 106 -15.47 -0.50 15.14
N ALA A 107 -14.17 -0.62 15.40
CA ALA A 107 -13.19 -1.08 14.41
C ALA A 107 -13.58 -2.42 13.76
N LYS A 108 -14.14 -3.35 14.54
CA LYS A 108 -14.62 -4.64 14.03
C LYS A 108 -15.73 -4.47 12.99
N GLU A 109 -16.72 -3.63 13.26
CA GLU A 109 -17.84 -3.38 12.35
C GLU A 109 -17.35 -2.72 11.05
N MET A 110 -16.42 -1.78 11.18
CA MET A 110 -15.76 -1.13 10.05
C MET A 110 -14.99 -2.12 9.19
N PHE A 111 -14.19 -3.01 9.81
CA PHE A 111 -13.43 -4.01 9.07
C PHE A 111 -14.34 -5.05 8.40
N ASP A 112 -15.40 -5.51 9.07
CA ASP A 112 -16.39 -6.42 8.49
C ASP A 112 -17.08 -5.80 7.28
N ASN A 113 -17.43 -4.51 7.36
CA ASN A 113 -18.04 -3.76 6.26
C ASN A 113 -17.08 -3.63 5.05
N ILE A 114 -15.82 -3.25 5.29
CA ILE A 114 -14.80 -3.13 4.24
C ILE A 114 -14.50 -4.48 3.60
N ALA A 115 -14.33 -5.53 4.41
CA ALA A 115 -14.13 -6.90 3.96
C ALA A 115 -15.29 -7.37 3.06
N SER A 116 -16.54 -7.03 3.43
CA SER A 116 -17.73 -7.34 2.63
C SER A 116 -17.73 -6.62 1.28
N HIS A 117 -17.34 -5.33 1.24
CA HIS A 117 -17.19 -4.59 -0.01
C HIS A 117 -16.12 -5.19 -0.92
N ARG A 118 -14.96 -5.56 -0.35
CA ARG A 118 -13.91 -6.23 -1.10
C ARG A 118 -14.37 -7.57 -1.66
N GLN A 119 -15.07 -8.37 -0.86
CA GLN A 119 -15.66 -9.65 -1.30
C GLN A 119 -16.69 -9.45 -2.43
N ALA A 120 -17.41 -8.32 -2.43
CA ALA A 120 -18.32 -7.92 -3.51
C ALA A 120 -17.61 -7.33 -4.75
N GLY A 121 -16.27 -7.42 -4.84
CA GLY A 121 -15.49 -7.01 -6.01
C GLY A 121 -15.10 -5.53 -6.03
N LYS A 122 -15.28 -4.78 -4.93
CA LYS A 122 -14.85 -3.38 -4.86
C LYS A 122 -13.32 -3.29 -4.75
N ALA A 123 -12.75 -2.30 -5.43
CA ALA A 123 -11.31 -2.17 -5.62
C ALA A 123 -10.55 -1.52 -4.44
N ILE A 124 -10.98 -1.77 -3.20
CA ILE A 124 -10.30 -1.28 -2.00
C ILE A 124 -9.04 -2.12 -1.79
N THR A 125 -7.87 -1.49 -1.87
CA THR A 125 -6.55 -2.13 -1.83
C THR A 125 -5.98 -2.18 -0.41
N PHE A 126 -6.14 -1.10 0.35
CA PHE A 126 -5.72 -1.02 1.74
C PHE A 126 -6.58 -0.05 2.56
N VAL A 127 -6.46 -0.15 3.88
CA VAL A 127 -6.98 0.81 4.84
C VAL A 127 -5.81 1.41 5.62
N TRP A 128 -5.77 2.73 5.71
CA TRP A 128 -4.89 3.49 6.58
C TRP A 128 -5.60 3.72 7.92
N LEU A 129 -5.05 3.14 8.98
CA LEU A 129 -5.51 3.33 10.36
C LEU A 129 -4.70 4.47 10.97
N ASP A 130 -5.26 5.68 11.05
CA ASP A 130 -4.62 6.80 11.74
C ASP A 130 -4.79 6.63 13.26
N LEU A 131 -3.73 6.20 13.92
CA LEU A 131 -3.76 5.79 15.32
C LEU A 131 -3.64 7.02 16.24
N LYS A 132 -4.70 7.33 16.98
CA LYS A 132 -4.72 8.52 17.85
C LYS A 132 -4.09 8.30 19.22
N ASN A 133 -4.25 7.11 19.79
CA ASN A 133 -3.74 6.78 21.14
C ASN A 133 -3.29 5.31 21.27
N PRO A 134 -2.36 4.84 20.41
CA PRO A 134 -2.09 3.41 20.29
C PRO A 134 -1.48 2.72 21.51
N ASP A 135 -0.96 3.49 22.46
CA ASP A 135 -0.40 3.02 23.73
C ASP A 135 -1.38 3.15 24.92
N ALA A 136 -2.66 3.45 24.68
CA ALA A 136 -3.65 3.63 25.75
C ALA A 136 -3.85 2.36 26.61
N CYS A 137 -3.58 1.18 26.05
CA CYS A 137 -3.79 -0.12 26.68
C CYS A 137 -2.59 -1.05 26.50
N ASP A 138 -2.23 -1.76 27.57
CA ASP A 138 -1.10 -2.69 27.61
C ASP A 138 -1.51 -4.09 27.13
N PRO A 139 -0.97 -4.59 26.00
CA PRO A 139 -1.27 -5.94 25.50
C PRO A 139 -0.79 -7.06 26.45
N GLY A 140 0.10 -6.77 27.40
CA GLY A 140 0.53 -7.71 28.43
C GLY A 140 -0.47 -7.92 29.57
N LYS A 141 -1.53 -7.10 29.64
CA LYS A 141 -2.57 -7.21 30.67
C LYS A 141 -3.86 -7.76 30.08
N PRO A 142 -4.37 -8.92 30.53
CA PRO A 142 -5.58 -9.53 29.98
C PRO A 142 -6.82 -8.62 29.98
N ALA A 143 -6.97 -7.77 31.00
CA ALA A 143 -8.09 -6.84 31.11
C ALA A 143 -8.04 -5.67 30.11
N GLU A 144 -6.87 -5.38 29.53
CA GLU A 144 -6.63 -4.28 28.58
C GLU A 144 -6.45 -4.81 27.14
N TRP A 145 -6.49 -6.13 26.94
CA TRP A 145 -6.23 -6.74 25.63
C TRP A 145 -7.10 -6.14 24.53
N GLY A 146 -8.42 -6.05 24.73
CA GLY A 146 -9.37 -5.64 23.69
C GLY A 146 -9.15 -4.22 23.15
N CYS A 147 -8.57 -3.32 23.94
CA CYS A 147 -8.23 -1.94 23.56
C CYS A 147 -6.75 -1.76 23.21
N SER A 148 -5.94 -2.82 23.32
CA SER A 148 -4.52 -2.77 22.95
C SER A 148 -4.34 -2.74 21.42
N ILE A 149 -3.20 -2.22 20.98
CA ILE A 149 -2.81 -2.25 19.56
C ILE A 149 -2.64 -3.68 19.03
N ALA A 150 -2.27 -4.65 19.88
CA ALA A 150 -2.13 -6.04 19.48
C ALA A 150 -3.49 -6.64 19.08
N ALA A 151 -4.55 -6.33 19.82
CA ALA A 151 -5.90 -6.75 19.46
C ALA A 151 -6.39 -6.09 18.15
N LEU A 152 -6.12 -4.79 17.92
CA LEU A 152 -6.46 -4.14 16.65
C LEU A 152 -5.75 -4.78 15.45
N ARG A 153 -4.45 -5.07 15.61
CA ARG A 153 -3.65 -5.77 14.59
C ARG A 153 -4.22 -7.15 14.28
N ASP A 154 -4.49 -7.94 15.32
CA ASP A 154 -5.00 -9.31 15.16
C ASP A 154 -6.40 -9.29 14.52
N LEU A 155 -7.23 -8.30 14.87
CA LEU A 155 -8.53 -8.06 14.24
C LEU A 155 -8.41 -7.73 12.74
N ALA A 156 -7.46 -6.87 12.37
CA ALA A 156 -7.21 -6.52 10.97
C ALA A 156 -6.73 -7.74 10.17
N ARG A 157 -5.80 -8.53 10.73
CA ARG A 157 -5.35 -9.81 10.15
C ARG A 157 -6.46 -10.83 10.00
N GLN A 158 -7.38 -10.89 10.95
CA GLN A 158 -8.49 -11.84 10.92
C GLN A 158 -9.54 -11.48 9.85
N ILE A 159 -9.80 -10.18 9.65
CA ILE A 159 -10.95 -9.72 8.85
C ILE A 159 -10.54 -9.19 7.48
N LEU A 160 -9.54 -8.31 7.41
CA LEU A 160 -9.16 -7.59 6.20
C LEU A 160 -8.24 -8.42 5.29
N GLU A 161 -7.17 -8.96 5.87
CA GLU A 161 -6.13 -9.65 5.08
C GLU A 161 -6.65 -10.85 4.28
N PRO A 162 -7.54 -11.73 4.78
CA PRO A 162 -8.07 -12.86 4.01
C PRO A 162 -8.92 -12.43 2.80
N ARG A 163 -9.36 -11.17 2.78
CA ARG A 163 -10.07 -10.58 1.63
C ARG A 163 -9.13 -9.84 0.67
N GLY A 164 -7.83 -9.80 0.98
CA GLY A 164 -6.82 -9.09 0.22
C GLY A 164 -6.86 -7.57 0.44
N VAL A 165 -7.45 -7.10 1.53
CA VAL A 165 -7.33 -5.70 1.98
C VAL A 165 -6.12 -5.61 2.90
N ARG A 166 -5.17 -4.76 2.54
CA ARG A 166 -3.94 -4.53 3.30
C ARG A 166 -4.11 -3.43 4.35
N VAL A 167 -3.16 -3.33 5.26
CA VAL A 167 -3.23 -2.39 6.39
C VAL A 167 -2.01 -1.48 6.38
N LEU A 168 -2.25 -0.18 6.54
CA LEU A 168 -1.24 0.81 6.83
C LEU A 168 -1.51 1.36 8.23
N TYR A 169 -0.59 1.15 9.17
CA TYR A 169 -0.70 1.75 10.49
C TYR A 169 -0.02 3.12 10.48
N GLY A 170 -0.80 4.18 10.65
CA GLY A 170 -0.35 5.56 10.67
C GLY A 170 -0.04 6.05 12.07
N PHE A 171 1.08 6.76 12.20
CA PHE A 171 1.53 7.38 13.44
C PHE A 171 1.81 8.86 13.21
N TYR A 172 1.41 9.68 14.17
CA TYR A 172 1.74 11.10 14.24
C TYR A 172 1.90 11.52 15.70
N GLY A 173 3.13 11.84 16.11
CA GLY A 173 3.47 12.26 17.48
C GLY A 173 3.49 11.14 18.52
N ASN A 174 3.21 9.88 18.12
CA ASN A 174 3.15 8.70 18.98
C ASN A 174 4.03 7.54 18.49
N GLU A 175 4.86 7.76 17.46
CA GLU A 175 5.74 6.77 16.84
C GLU A 175 6.89 6.28 17.75
N ASN A 176 7.08 6.89 18.93
CA ASN A 176 8.08 6.50 19.91
C ASN A 176 7.55 5.51 20.97
N GLY A 177 6.27 5.15 20.93
CA GLY A 177 5.59 4.29 21.89
C GLY A 177 5.88 2.79 21.78
N ASN A 178 5.31 2.00 22.70
CA ASN A 178 5.38 0.54 22.67
C ASN A 178 4.61 -0.02 21.47
N ALA A 179 3.50 0.63 21.11
CA ALA A 179 2.66 0.20 20.02
C ALA A 179 3.37 0.21 18.67
N TYR A 180 4.12 1.28 18.37
CA TYR A 180 4.97 1.34 17.18
C TYR A 180 5.97 0.18 17.14
N ARG A 181 6.69 -0.07 18.25
CA ARG A 181 7.67 -1.17 18.35
C ARG A 181 7.03 -2.53 18.14
N LEU A 182 5.86 -2.75 18.75
CA LEU A 182 5.12 -4.01 18.62
C LEU A 182 4.74 -4.26 17.16
N LEU A 183 4.20 -3.25 16.46
CA LEU A 183 3.84 -3.38 15.05
C LEU A 183 5.07 -3.55 14.17
N GLN A 184 6.10 -2.71 14.34
CA GLN A 184 7.35 -2.73 13.55
C GLN A 184 8.02 -4.11 13.59
N SER A 185 8.08 -4.74 14.76
CA SER A 185 8.70 -6.07 14.93
C SER A 185 7.88 -7.20 14.31
N GLY A 186 6.59 -6.98 14.02
CA GLY A 186 5.64 -8.02 13.67
C GLY A 186 4.98 -7.90 12.30
N LEU A 187 5.38 -6.95 11.44
CA LEU A 187 4.70 -6.69 10.15
C LEU A 187 4.67 -7.91 9.22
N THR A 188 3.49 -8.27 8.73
CA THR A 188 3.30 -9.27 7.65
C THR A 188 3.50 -8.65 6.27
N ALA A 189 3.43 -9.45 5.20
CA ALA A 189 3.46 -8.95 3.82
C ALA A 189 2.26 -8.05 3.46
N ASN A 190 1.20 -8.03 4.28
CA ASN A 190 0.00 -7.23 4.07
C ASN A 190 0.01 -5.91 4.85
N GLU A 191 1.09 -5.63 5.60
CA GLU A 191 1.16 -4.55 6.56
C GLU A 191 2.36 -3.64 6.31
N ALA A 192 2.17 -2.34 6.50
CA ALA A 192 3.23 -1.33 6.50
C ALA A 192 3.02 -0.30 7.62
N LEU A 193 4.06 0.49 7.86
CA LEU A 193 4.02 1.61 8.81
C LEU A 193 4.13 2.93 8.07
N ASN A 194 3.20 3.82 8.37
CA ASN A 194 3.30 5.22 8.03
C ASN A 194 3.71 6.03 9.27
N VAL A 195 4.59 7.00 9.06
CA VAL A 195 4.81 8.08 10.02
C VAL A 195 4.70 9.38 9.23
N ASP A 196 3.90 10.30 9.75
CA ASP A 196 3.77 11.64 9.20
C ASP A 196 4.87 12.56 9.74
N GLY A 197 5.54 13.31 8.86
CA GLY A 197 6.52 14.28 9.31
C GLY A 197 7.45 14.82 8.25
N ARG A 198 8.27 15.79 8.65
CA ARG A 198 9.27 16.44 7.80
C ARG A 198 10.36 15.47 7.38
N SER A 199 10.82 15.59 6.15
CA SER A 199 11.71 14.69 5.43
C SER A 199 12.99 14.34 6.17
N ALA A 200 13.84 15.31 6.49
CA ALA A 200 15.13 15.00 7.14
C ALA A 200 14.95 14.30 8.51
N PRO A 201 14.11 14.80 9.43
CA PRO A 201 13.78 14.09 10.67
C PRO A 201 13.15 12.71 10.44
N LEU A 202 12.23 12.58 9.49
CA LEU A 202 11.50 11.35 9.20
C LEU A 202 12.43 10.26 8.65
N GLN A 203 13.32 10.62 7.72
CA GLN A 203 14.35 9.72 7.23
C GLN A 203 15.27 9.25 8.37
N GLN A 204 15.69 10.16 9.25
CA GLN A 204 16.51 9.78 10.41
C GLN A 204 15.74 8.82 11.34
N PHE A 205 14.46 9.09 11.58
CA PHE A 205 13.59 8.21 12.35
C PHE A 205 13.54 6.80 11.75
N PHE A 206 13.23 6.67 10.45
CA PHE A 206 13.13 5.35 9.80
C PHE A 206 14.47 4.63 9.68
N ASN A 207 15.60 5.34 9.58
CA ASN A 207 16.92 4.70 9.63
C ASN A 207 17.20 4.06 10.99
N ASN A 208 16.71 4.67 12.07
CA ASN A 208 16.97 4.21 13.43
C ASN A 208 15.93 3.21 13.94
N LYS A 209 14.66 3.42 13.59
CA LYS A 209 13.51 2.73 14.21
C LYS A 209 12.57 2.08 13.18
N GLY A 210 12.78 2.32 11.90
CA GLY A 210 11.90 1.82 10.84
C GLY A 210 11.98 0.31 10.61
N PRO A 211 11.01 -0.27 9.87
CA PRO A 211 11.15 -1.61 9.31
C PRO A 211 12.43 -1.76 8.49
N SER A 212 13.12 -2.89 8.56
CA SER A 212 14.31 -3.16 7.73
C SER A 212 13.97 -3.23 6.25
N ASN A 213 12.81 -3.79 5.89
CA ASN A 213 12.28 -3.73 4.53
C ASN A 213 11.76 -2.32 4.24
N PHE A 214 12.46 -1.58 3.38
CA PHE A 214 12.09 -0.22 3.00
C PHE A 214 10.72 -0.15 2.32
N GLN A 215 10.26 -1.22 1.66
CA GLN A 215 8.94 -1.27 1.03
C GLN A 215 7.78 -1.08 2.03
N LYS A 216 8.02 -1.43 3.31
CA LYS A 216 7.06 -1.26 4.42
C LYS A 216 7.18 0.09 5.13
N ARG A 217 8.05 0.98 4.65
CA ARG A 217 8.21 2.35 5.14
C ARG A 217 7.36 3.27 4.27
N VAL A 218 6.39 3.93 4.87
CA VAL A 218 5.52 4.89 4.18
C VAL A 218 5.74 6.27 4.80
N ALA A 219 6.10 7.24 3.98
CA ALA A 219 6.15 8.63 4.40
C ALA A 219 4.82 9.30 4.07
N SER A 220 4.38 10.21 4.95
CA SER A 220 3.37 11.18 4.60
C SER A 220 3.71 12.57 5.09
N TYR A 221 3.14 13.55 4.40
CA TYR A 221 3.18 14.94 4.82
C TYR A 221 2.04 15.70 4.15
N GLY A 222 1.49 16.71 4.82
CA GLY A 222 0.29 17.35 4.32
C GLY A 222 -0.25 18.48 5.18
N TRP A 223 -1.38 19.01 4.73
CA TRP A 223 -2.21 20.00 5.41
C TRP A 223 -3.68 19.62 5.24
N MET A 224 -4.54 20.02 6.18
CA MET A 224 -6.00 19.78 6.08
C MET A 224 -6.57 20.29 4.76
N ASN A 225 -6.01 21.40 4.26
CA ASN A 225 -6.23 21.92 2.92
C ASN A 225 -4.90 22.00 2.17
N LEU A 226 -4.74 21.24 1.09
CA LEU A 226 -3.46 21.12 0.37
C LEU A 226 -2.83 22.47 -0.02
N LYS A 227 -3.65 23.50 -0.29
CA LYS A 227 -3.17 24.84 -0.69
C LYS A 227 -2.44 25.60 0.41
N GLU A 228 -2.71 25.31 1.70
CA GLU A 228 -2.33 26.17 2.82
C GLU A 228 -0.83 26.11 3.16
N GLY A 229 -0.13 25.09 2.66
CA GLY A 229 1.33 25.01 2.80
C GLY A 229 1.94 24.21 1.67
N PHE A 230 1.47 24.41 0.43
CA PHE A 230 1.90 23.60 -0.69
C PHE A 230 3.37 23.81 -1.08
N GLY A 231 3.77 25.07 -1.27
CA GLY A 231 5.07 25.45 -1.86
C GLY A 231 5.08 25.39 -3.38
N ASP A 232 6.26 25.46 -3.99
CA ASP A 232 6.50 25.34 -5.44
C ASP A 232 7.35 24.11 -5.81
N CYS A 233 7.62 23.25 -4.82
CA CYS A 233 8.42 22.03 -4.92
C CYS A 233 9.93 22.29 -5.15
N THR A 234 10.37 23.52 -5.35
CA THR A 234 11.76 23.88 -5.65
C THR A 234 12.50 24.47 -4.45
N GLU A 235 11.80 24.68 -3.33
CA GLU A 235 12.41 25.25 -2.15
C GLU A 235 13.60 24.42 -1.67
N SER A 236 14.64 25.15 -1.26
CA SER A 236 15.88 24.56 -0.75
C SER A 236 15.77 24.24 0.74
N GLY A 237 16.57 23.26 1.20
CA GLY A 237 16.67 22.94 2.62
C GLY A 237 15.40 22.28 3.17
N ASP A 238 15.13 22.50 4.46
CA ASP A 238 13.98 21.92 5.17
C ASP A 238 12.79 22.89 5.18
N ALA A 239 12.34 23.33 4.00
CA ALA A 239 11.15 24.17 3.89
C ALA A 239 9.91 23.34 4.26
N HIS A 240 9.13 23.75 5.26
CA HIS A 240 7.99 22.98 5.80
C HIS A 240 6.75 22.97 4.88
N LEU A 241 6.98 22.89 3.57
CA LEU A 241 5.98 22.97 2.51
C LEU A 241 5.78 21.59 1.89
N THR A 242 4.52 21.23 1.67
CA THR A 242 4.10 19.88 1.31
C THR A 242 4.83 19.34 0.10
N CYS A 243 4.91 20.09 -0.98
CA CYS A 243 5.53 19.59 -2.19
C CYS A 243 7.03 19.37 -2.01
N THR A 244 7.74 20.29 -1.33
CA THR A 244 9.18 20.14 -1.08
C THR A 244 9.49 18.96 -0.17
N GLN A 245 8.72 18.78 0.91
CA GLN A 245 8.91 17.65 1.83
C GLN A 245 8.68 16.31 1.10
N LEU A 246 7.58 16.18 0.35
CA LEU A 246 7.28 14.94 -0.38
C LEU A 246 8.26 14.67 -1.53
N ARG A 247 8.70 15.70 -2.27
CA ARG A 247 9.75 15.57 -3.30
C ARG A 247 11.03 15.01 -2.70
N GLN A 248 11.43 15.50 -1.52
CA GLN A 248 12.63 15.02 -0.83
C GLN A 248 12.49 13.56 -0.42
N GLU A 249 11.32 13.13 0.05
CA GLU A 249 11.08 11.72 0.38
C GLU A 249 11.12 10.82 -0.83
N VAL A 250 10.51 11.22 -1.94
CA VAL A 250 10.59 10.47 -3.20
C VAL A 250 12.04 10.40 -3.69
N SER A 251 12.76 11.53 -3.68
CA SER A 251 14.15 11.61 -4.15
C SER A 251 15.12 10.81 -3.27
N SER A 252 14.79 10.62 -1.98
CA SER A 252 15.63 9.87 -1.05
C SER A 252 15.71 8.37 -1.37
N GLY A 253 14.69 7.81 -2.03
CA GLY A 253 14.57 6.37 -2.27
C GLY A 253 14.43 5.51 -1.00
N LYS A 254 14.16 6.11 0.17
CA LYS A 254 14.12 5.40 1.46
C LYS A 254 12.75 4.83 1.85
N PHE A 255 11.73 5.11 1.05
CA PHE A 255 10.35 4.76 1.34
C PHE A 255 9.75 3.91 0.22
N GLY A 256 8.93 2.92 0.59
CA GLY A 256 8.18 2.10 -0.35
C GLY A 256 7.03 2.86 -1.00
N LYS A 257 6.45 3.81 -0.27
CA LYS A 257 5.40 4.73 -0.72
C LYS A 257 5.54 6.11 -0.05
N VAL A 258 5.16 7.15 -0.77
CA VAL A 258 5.07 8.53 -0.30
C VAL A 258 3.68 9.07 -0.58
N PHE A 259 2.96 9.52 0.45
CA PHE A 259 1.59 10.01 0.34
C PHE A 259 1.46 11.47 0.78
N SER A 260 0.57 12.21 0.13
CA SER A 260 0.16 13.54 0.56
C SER A 260 -1.20 13.50 1.23
N TRP A 261 -1.54 14.57 1.96
CA TRP A 261 -2.90 14.84 2.42
C TRP A 261 -3.12 16.35 2.60
N THR A 262 -4.32 16.91 2.53
CA THR A 262 -5.59 16.39 2.00
C THR A 262 -5.98 17.24 0.78
N ALA A 263 -6.19 16.59 -0.37
CA ALA A 263 -6.73 17.25 -1.55
C ALA A 263 -8.23 17.48 -1.41
N VAL A 264 -8.66 18.73 -1.56
CA VAL A 264 -10.08 19.11 -1.64
C VAL A 264 -10.44 19.49 -3.08
N VAL A 265 -11.70 19.84 -3.29
CA VAL A 265 -12.19 20.27 -4.62
C VAL A 265 -11.42 21.50 -5.12
N ASP A 266 -11.23 21.53 -6.44
CA ASP A 266 -10.60 22.61 -7.22
C ASP A 266 -9.08 22.76 -6.99
N GLN A 267 -8.41 21.65 -6.70
CA GLN A 267 -6.95 21.59 -6.48
C GLN A 267 -6.21 20.74 -7.52
N VAL A 268 -6.75 20.62 -8.73
CA VAL A 268 -6.20 19.80 -9.82
C VAL A 268 -4.73 20.11 -10.10
N LEU A 269 -4.34 21.38 -10.17
CA LEU A 269 -2.95 21.78 -10.46
C LEU A 269 -1.99 21.33 -9.36
N LEU A 270 -2.35 21.49 -8.08
CA LEU A 270 -1.53 21.04 -6.96
C LEU A 270 -1.36 19.51 -6.95
N VAL A 271 -2.45 18.78 -7.25
CA VAL A 271 -2.40 17.31 -7.41
C VAL A 271 -1.48 16.91 -8.57
N GLN A 272 -1.50 17.64 -9.68
CA GLN A 272 -0.62 17.39 -10.82
C GLN A 272 0.85 17.69 -10.51
N GLU A 273 1.13 18.75 -9.76
CA GLU A 273 2.49 19.07 -9.30
C GLU A 273 3.05 17.96 -8.38
N LEU A 274 2.21 17.44 -7.47
CA LEU A 274 2.58 16.29 -6.65
C LEU A 274 2.86 15.02 -7.47
N MET A 275 2.06 14.77 -8.52
CA MET A 275 2.35 13.69 -9.48
C MET A 275 3.65 13.95 -10.24
N GLY A 276 3.99 15.21 -10.52
CA GLY A 276 5.26 15.63 -11.11
C GLY A 276 6.47 15.27 -10.26
N VAL A 277 6.36 15.41 -8.92
CA VAL A 277 7.38 14.95 -7.96
C VAL A 277 7.23 13.48 -7.55
N ARG A 278 6.40 12.73 -8.27
CA ARG A 278 6.35 11.27 -8.29
C ARG A 278 5.81 10.60 -7.03
N ILE A 279 4.94 11.26 -6.25
CA ILE A 279 4.27 10.63 -5.09
C ILE A 279 3.42 9.41 -5.49
N ASP A 280 3.02 8.58 -4.53
CA ASP A 280 2.29 7.33 -4.80
C ASP A 280 0.77 7.46 -4.62
N GLY A 281 0.30 8.51 -3.97
CA GLY A 281 -1.11 8.65 -3.62
C GLY A 281 -1.38 9.85 -2.75
N ILE A 282 -2.66 10.16 -2.56
CA ILE A 282 -3.10 11.32 -1.81
C ILE A 282 -4.40 11.01 -1.06
N ILE A 283 -4.50 11.47 0.18
CA ILE A 283 -5.76 11.56 0.90
C ILE A 283 -6.61 12.68 0.28
N TYR A 284 -7.91 12.42 0.07
CA TYR A 284 -8.84 13.41 -0.47
C TYR A 284 -10.15 13.47 0.34
N GLY A 285 -10.77 14.65 0.41
CA GLY A 285 -11.98 14.83 1.21
C GLY A 285 -12.37 16.28 1.47
N LEU A 286 -12.77 16.57 2.71
CA LEU A 286 -13.44 17.81 3.13
C LEU A 286 -12.71 18.59 4.22
N ASP A 287 -11.46 19.02 4.00
CA ASP A 287 -10.73 19.96 4.89
C ASP A 287 -10.88 19.65 6.39
N GLY A 288 -10.58 18.40 6.77
CA GLY A 288 -10.73 17.91 8.14
C GLY A 288 -12.06 17.22 8.42
N ALA A 289 -13.16 17.45 7.70
CA ALA A 289 -14.46 16.85 7.97
C ALA A 289 -14.58 15.37 7.50
N PRO A 290 -15.53 14.60 8.06
CA PRO A 290 -15.81 13.22 7.63
C PRO A 290 -16.17 13.10 6.14
N TYR A 291 -15.94 11.92 5.55
CA TYR A 291 -16.22 11.69 4.14
C TYR A 291 -17.69 11.94 3.74
N GLY A 292 -17.88 12.77 2.72
CA GLY A 292 -19.17 13.02 2.09
C GLY A 292 -19.13 14.18 1.10
N GLY A 293 -20.32 14.66 0.70
CA GLY A 293 -20.48 15.89 -0.06
C GLY A 293 -19.56 15.99 -1.29
N SER A 294 -18.74 17.02 -1.32
CA SER A 294 -17.86 17.34 -2.46
C SER A 294 -16.64 16.41 -2.59
N ALA A 295 -16.43 15.45 -1.68
CA ALA A 295 -15.35 14.46 -1.79
C ALA A 295 -15.43 13.64 -3.09
N THR A 296 -16.64 13.32 -3.58
CA THR A 296 -16.83 12.63 -4.87
C THR A 296 -16.28 13.46 -6.04
N GLN A 297 -16.44 14.79 -5.99
CA GLN A 297 -15.89 15.69 -7.01
C GLN A 297 -14.37 15.78 -6.92
N ALA A 298 -13.80 15.81 -5.71
CA ALA A 298 -12.34 15.76 -5.51
C ALA A 298 -11.74 14.47 -6.09
N LEU A 299 -12.39 13.31 -5.87
CA LEU A 299 -12.00 12.04 -6.49
C LEU A 299 -12.03 12.11 -8.02
N ALA A 300 -13.10 12.66 -8.60
CA ALA A 300 -13.22 12.81 -10.05
C ALA A 300 -12.09 13.70 -10.62
N GLN A 301 -11.71 14.76 -9.92
CA GLN A 301 -10.60 15.64 -10.28
C GLN A 301 -9.23 14.94 -10.19
N ILE A 302 -9.00 14.09 -9.18
CA ILE A 302 -7.81 13.24 -9.09
C ILE A 302 -7.76 12.27 -10.28
N ARG A 303 -8.87 11.60 -10.60
CA ARG A 303 -8.94 10.66 -11.74
C ARG A 303 -8.72 11.34 -13.08
N SER A 304 -9.23 12.56 -13.26
CA SER A 304 -8.95 13.39 -14.43
C SER A 304 -7.44 13.72 -14.53
N SER A 305 -6.81 14.08 -13.41
CA SER A 305 -5.38 14.36 -13.34
C SER A 305 -4.52 13.16 -13.74
N LEU A 306 -4.90 11.94 -13.32
CA LEU A 306 -4.23 10.70 -13.74
C LEU A 306 -4.37 10.40 -15.23
N THR A 307 -5.47 10.83 -15.85
CA THR A 307 -5.69 10.63 -17.29
C THR A 307 -4.83 11.59 -18.11
N GLN A 308 -4.67 12.82 -17.62
CA GLN A 308 -3.81 13.86 -18.22
C GLN A 308 -2.32 13.57 -17.98
N ASN A 309 -1.98 12.98 -16.83
CA ASN A 309 -0.61 12.57 -16.52
C ASN A 309 -0.31 11.18 -17.11
N GLY A 310 0.46 11.13 -18.20
CA GLY A 310 0.81 9.88 -18.89
C GLY A 310 1.57 8.84 -18.03
N GLY A 311 2.13 9.23 -16.88
CA GLY A 311 2.95 8.37 -16.02
C GLY A 311 2.18 7.52 -15.01
N TYR A 312 0.89 7.77 -14.80
CA TYR A 312 0.09 7.10 -13.78
C TYR A 312 -1.14 6.37 -14.32
N ARG A 313 -1.63 5.44 -13.50
CA ARG A 313 -2.95 4.81 -13.58
C ARG A 313 -3.54 4.71 -12.18
N TYR A 314 -4.86 4.62 -12.11
CA TYR A 314 -5.54 4.34 -10.85
C TYR A 314 -5.17 2.94 -10.35
N ALA A 315 -4.79 2.80 -9.07
CA ALA A 315 -4.48 1.50 -8.50
C ALA A 315 -5.75 0.62 -8.45
N GLY A 316 -5.59 -0.65 -8.77
CA GLY A 316 -6.63 -1.67 -8.76
C GLY A 316 -6.32 -2.81 -7.80
N MET A 317 -7.19 -3.82 -7.79
CA MET A 317 -7.18 -4.90 -6.80
C MET A 317 -5.90 -5.71 -6.69
N GLY A 318 -5.15 -5.84 -7.80
CA GLY A 318 -3.90 -6.60 -7.87
C GLY A 318 -2.66 -5.78 -7.51
N ASP A 319 -2.79 -4.46 -7.36
CA ASP A 319 -1.65 -3.62 -7.00
C ASP A 319 -1.26 -3.82 -5.54
N ASN A 320 0.00 -4.17 -5.33
CA ASN A 320 0.55 -4.27 -3.99
C ASN A 320 1.07 -2.90 -3.53
N PRO A 321 0.48 -2.27 -2.49
CA PRO A 321 1.00 -1.04 -1.93
C PRO A 321 2.35 -1.22 -1.22
N TRP A 322 2.72 -2.42 -0.73
CA TRP A 322 3.99 -2.67 -0.01
C TRP A 322 4.76 -3.87 -0.57
#